data_AF-V5A366-F1
#
_entry.id   AF-V5A366-F1
#
_cell.length_a   1.000
_cell.length_b   1.000
_cell.length_c   1.000
_cell.angle_alpha   90.00
_cell.angle_beta   90.00
_cell.angle_gamma   90.00
#
_symmetry.space_group_name_H-M   'P 1'
#
loop_
_entity.id
_entity.type
_entity.pdbx_description
1 polymer ?
#
loop_
_entity_poly.entity_id
_entity_poly.type
_entity_poly.pdbx_seq_one_letter_code
_entity_poly.pdbx_strand_id
1 'polypeptide(L)' 'MHSFDNATLLVDEPDASIEDADLYDIAPTILDLLELEYDRTEFDGASLLKSA' A
#
# COMPACT_ATOMS: atom_id res chain seq x y z
N MET A 1 -17.20 9.45 -2.07
CA MET A 1 -16.75 8.14 -1.57
C MET A 1 -17.09 7.12 -2.64
N HIS A 2 -16.15 6.87 -3.56
CA HIS A 2 -16.35 5.87 -4.62
C HIS A 2 -16.14 4.50 -3.97
N SER A 3 -17.22 3.74 -3.77
CA SER A 3 -17.12 2.33 -3.41
C SER A 3 -16.62 1.59 -4.64
N PHE A 4 -15.43 1.02 -4.56
CA PHE A 4 -14.95 0.10 -5.59
C PHE A 4 -15.46 -1.29 -5.21
N ASP A 5 -16.65 -1.65 -5.69
CA ASP A 5 -17.32 -2.89 -5.29
C ASP A 5 -16.54 -4.17 -5.67
N ASN A 6 -15.53 -4.08 -6.56
CA ASN A 6 -14.71 -5.21 -7.04
C ASN A 6 -13.25 -4.80 -7.33
N ALA A 7 -12.61 -4.04 -6.45
CA ALA A 7 -11.19 -3.76 -6.65
C ALA A 7 -10.36 -5.05 -6.53
N THR A 8 -9.40 -5.24 -7.44
CA THR A 8 -8.43 -6.34 -7.40
C THR A 8 -7.04 -5.73 -7.30
N LEU A 9 -6.29 -6.13 -6.28
CA LEU A 9 -4.88 -5.78 -6.14
C LEU A 9 -4.03 -6.85 -6.83
N LEU A 10 -3.14 -6.41 -7.71
CA LEU A 10 -2.12 -7.24 -8.36
C LEU A 10 -0.76 -6.65 -8.00
N VAL A 11 0.12 -7.46 -7.45
CA VAL A 11 1.47 -7.05 -7.03
C VAL A 11 2.46 -8.15 -7.40
N ASP A 12 3.61 -7.76 -7.94
CA ASP A 12 4.72 -8.63 -8.35
C ASP A 12 5.99 -8.26 -7.56
N GLU A 13 5.80 -7.90 -6.30
CA GLU A 13 6.88 -7.56 -5.38
C GLU A 13 6.98 -8.66 -4.32
N PRO A 14 8.10 -9.44 -4.26
CA PRO A 14 8.24 -10.56 -3.33
C PRO A 14 8.13 -10.16 -1.86
N ASP A 15 8.51 -8.94 -1.52
CA ASP A 15 8.48 -8.43 -0.14
C ASP A 15 7.13 -7.83 0.27
N ALA A 16 6.16 -7.75 -0.66
CA ALA A 16 4.81 -7.27 -0.37
C ALA A 16 3.94 -8.33 0.32
N SER A 17 3.23 -7.94 1.37
CA SER A 17 2.26 -8.79 2.08
C SER A 17 0.83 -8.43 1.68
N ILE A 18 0.00 -9.43 1.35
CA ILE A 18 -1.40 -9.21 0.91
C ILE A 18 -2.48 -9.78 1.85
N GLU A 19 -2.10 -10.34 3.01
CA GLU A 19 -3.05 -11.01 3.90
C GLU A 19 -4.18 -10.09 4.41
N ASP A 20 -3.89 -8.81 4.65
CA ASP A 20 -4.84 -7.80 5.14
C ASP A 20 -4.76 -6.49 4.34
N ALA A 21 -4.46 -6.58 3.04
CA ALA A 21 -4.26 -5.39 2.20
C ALA A 21 -5.58 -4.64 1.94
N ASP A 22 -5.52 -3.31 2.10
CA ASP A 22 -6.56 -2.35 1.74
C ASP A 22 -6.11 -1.49 0.53
N LEU A 23 -7.06 -0.84 -0.14
CA LEU A 23 -6.78 0.16 -1.17
C LEU A 23 -6.00 1.36 -0.64
N TYR A 24 -6.18 1.71 0.63
CA TYR A 24 -5.44 2.82 1.25
C TYR A 24 -3.94 2.53 1.41
N ASP A 25 -3.54 1.25 1.33
CA ASP A 25 -2.15 0.82 1.46
C ASP A 25 -1.33 1.05 0.18
N ILE A 26 -2.00 1.23 -0.96
CA ILE A 26 -1.35 1.33 -2.27
C ILE A 26 -0.45 2.57 -2.35
N ALA A 27 -0.95 3.72 -1.90
CA ALA A 27 -0.21 4.98 -1.95
C ALA A 27 1.10 4.93 -1.11
N PRO A 28 1.07 4.62 0.19
CA PRO A 28 2.30 4.52 0.98
C PRO A 28 3.26 3.44 0.46
N THR A 29 2.75 2.32 -0.07
CA THR A 29 3.59 1.26 -0.70
C THR A 29 4.36 1.79 -1.91
N ILE A 30 3.71 2.54 -2.80
CA ILE A 30 4.37 3.11 -3.98
C ILE A 30 5.43 4.14 -3.57
N LEU A 31 5.16 4.95 -2.54
CA LEU A 31 6.14 5.94 -2.06
C LEU A 31 7.38 5.28 -1.49
N ASP A 32 7.24 4.20 -0.72
CA ASP A 32 8.37 3.42 -0.22
C ASP A 32 9.18 2.81 -1.38
N LEU A 33 8.52 2.22 -2.38
CA LEU A 33 9.19 1.65 -3.57
C LEU A 33 9.96 2.69 -4.40
N LEU A 34 9.51 3.95 -4.36
CA LEU A 34 10.16 5.07 -5.03
C LEU A 34 11.20 5.78 -4.14
N GLU A 35 11.42 5.30 -2.92
CA GLU A 35 12.32 5.89 -1.92
C GLU A 35 12.00 7.37 -1.63
N LEU A 36 10.70 7.70 -1.58
CA LEU A 36 10.21 9.04 -1.28
C LEU A 36 9.90 9.17 0.22
N GLU A 37 10.36 10.26 0.83
CA GLU A 37 10.00 10.60 2.21
C GLU A 37 8.57 11.17 2.27
N TYR A 38 7.76 10.65 3.21
CA TYR A 38 6.42 11.15 3.53
C TYR A 38 6.15 11.01 5.03
N ASP A 39 5.22 11.81 5.55
CA ASP A 39 4.76 11.62 6.92
C ASP A 39 3.76 10.45 6.97
N ARG A 40 4.04 9.46 7.81
CA ARG A 40 3.20 8.28 7.99
C ARG A 40 1.76 8.64 8.34
N THR A 41 1.53 9.77 9.00
CA THR A 41 0.21 10.23 9.45
C THR A 41 -0.63 10.90 8.35
N GLU A 42 -0.06 11.12 7.15
CA GLU A 42 -0.80 11.67 6.00
C GLU A 42 -1.67 10.62 5.28
N PHE A 43 -1.49 9.33 5.57
CA PHE A 43 -2.18 8.22 4.91
C PHE A 43 -2.94 7.35 5.90
N ASP A 44 -4.15 6.95 5.51
CA ASP A 44 -5.01 6.04 6.29
C ASP A 44 -4.52 4.58 6.26
N GLY A 45 -3.87 4.16 5.17
CA GLY A 45 -3.29 2.82 4.99
C GLY A 45 -1.81 2.76 5.34
N ALA A 46 -1.20 1.57 5.27
CA ALA A 46 0.22 1.30 5.51
C ALA A 46 0.92 0.74 4.28
N SER A 47 2.24 0.90 4.19
CA SER A 47 3.00 0.20 3.17
C SER A 47 2.86 -1.32 3.34
N LEU A 48 2.65 -2.02 2.22
CA LEU A 48 2.56 -3.47 2.16
C LEU A 48 3.94 -4.15 2.21
N LEU A 49 5.02 -3.37 2.07
CA LEU A 49 6.37 -3.89 2.16
C LEU A 49 6.68 -4.30 3.59
N LYS A 50 7.20 -5.50 3.77
CA LYS A 50 7.71 -5.95 5.07
C LYS A 50 8.98 -5.17 5.39
N SER A 51 8.92 -4.31 6.40
CA SER A 51 10.14 -3.81 7.02
C SER A 51 10.89 -5.01 7.62
N ALA A 52 12.15 -5.19 7.20
CA ALA A 52 13.04 -6.19 7.78
C ALA A 52 13.30 -5.94 9.27
#